data_AF-A0A951HNF7-F1
#
_entry.id   AF-A0A951HNF7-F1
#
_cell.length_a   1.000
_cell.length_b   1.000
_cell.length_c   1.000
_cell.angle_alpha   90.00
_cell.angle_beta   90.00
_cell.angle_gamma   90.00
#
_symmetry.space_group_name_H-M   'P 1'
#
loop_
_entity.id
_entity.type
_entity.pdbx_description
1 polymer ?
#
loop_
_entity_poly.entity_id
_entity_poly.type
_entity_poly.pdbx_seq_one_letter_code
_entity_poly.pdbx_strand_id
1 'polypeptide(L)'
;MKRKEVYKAPTFVDRTGRAGSDPYAKNLLEFRSRIEQGLELPPKFYRNGIGTTTDDLLQHTGVKHVHLGATKSDVLLFVEEFDDFVVLLEIAGHDQNFWEVPVGATLKKHHLDSLEVHLPGFAATASAAREKAKKRQRIAAAGAKAAKPSGRRQP
;
A
#
# COMPACT_ATOMS: atom_id res chain seq x y z
N MET A 1 4.34 12.54 13.74
CA MET A 1 4.14 11.11 13.42
C MET A 1 4.54 10.27 14.64
N LYS A 2 4.10 9.01 14.76
CA LYS A 2 4.64 8.06 15.75
C LYS A 2 5.93 7.45 15.19
N ARG A 3 6.90 7.12 16.06
CA ARG A 3 8.11 6.35 15.68
C ARG A 3 7.70 4.98 15.17
N LYS A 4 8.28 4.55 14.06
CA LYS A 4 8.00 3.24 13.45
C LYS A 4 9.28 2.52 13.08
N GLU A 5 9.29 1.22 13.25
CA GLU A 5 10.39 0.39 12.76
C GLU A 5 10.31 0.25 11.23
N VAL A 6 11.44 0.16 10.55
CA VAL A 6 11.49 0.04 9.09
C VAL A 6 12.10 -1.28 8.69
N TYR A 7 11.32 -2.10 7.99
CA TYR A 7 11.71 -3.43 7.54
C TYR A 7 11.77 -3.49 6.02
N LYS A 8 12.60 -4.38 5.49
CA LYS A 8 12.51 -4.79 4.08
C LYS A 8 11.71 -6.07 4.01
N ALA A 9 10.76 -6.15 3.08
CA ALA A 9 10.11 -7.41 2.77
C ALA A 9 11.17 -8.46 2.36
N PRO A 10 10.96 -9.76 2.63
CA PRO A 10 11.88 -10.81 2.17
C PRO A 10 12.10 -10.81 0.65
N THR A 11 11.09 -10.33 -0.07
CA THR A 11 11.07 -10.19 -1.53
C THR A 11 11.52 -8.82 -2.03
N PHE A 12 12.08 -7.98 -1.15
CA PHE A 12 12.49 -6.64 -1.51
C PHE A 12 13.47 -6.65 -2.67
N VAL A 13 13.15 -5.88 -3.71
CA VAL A 13 13.96 -5.76 -4.92
C VAL A 13 14.10 -4.31 -5.33
N ASP A 14 15.28 -3.92 -5.79
CA ASP A 14 15.49 -2.68 -6.53
C ASP A 14 15.49 -2.97 -8.03
N ARG A 15 14.35 -2.75 -8.67
CA ARG A 15 14.17 -2.97 -10.12
C ARG A 15 14.85 -1.90 -10.96
N THR A 16 15.17 -0.76 -10.36
CA THR A 16 15.86 0.33 -11.05
C THR A 16 17.37 0.11 -11.08
N GLY A 17 17.90 -0.62 -10.10
CA GLY A 17 19.34 -0.77 -9.85
C GLY A 17 20.01 0.54 -9.38
N ARG A 18 19.22 1.57 -9.07
CA ARG A 18 19.71 2.92 -8.74
C ARG A 18 19.70 3.21 -7.25
N ALA A 19 19.10 2.38 -6.41
CA ALA A 19 18.95 2.65 -4.97
C ALA A 19 20.29 2.84 -4.25
N GLY A 20 21.36 2.18 -4.74
CA GLY A 20 22.72 2.32 -4.20
C GLY A 20 23.48 3.54 -4.71
N SER A 21 22.99 4.22 -5.74
CA SER A 21 23.62 5.41 -6.31
C SER A 21 23.15 6.70 -5.62
N ASP A 22 24.03 7.69 -5.53
CA ASP A 22 23.64 9.05 -5.19
C ASP A 22 22.77 9.64 -6.32
N PRO A 23 21.69 10.39 -6.03
CA PRO A 23 21.22 10.82 -4.70
C PRO A 23 20.25 9.84 -4.00
N TYR A 24 19.87 8.74 -4.65
CA TYR A 24 18.82 7.83 -4.16
C TYR A 24 19.18 7.14 -2.86
N ALA A 25 20.45 6.75 -2.68
CA ALA A 25 20.93 6.16 -1.42
C ALA A 25 20.73 7.10 -0.23
N LYS A 26 21.09 8.39 -0.40
CA LYS A 26 20.88 9.44 0.61
C LYS A 26 19.41 9.65 0.94
N ASN A 27 18.56 9.69 -0.08
CA ASN A 27 17.12 9.86 0.13
C ASN A 27 16.46 8.64 0.77
N LEU A 28 16.91 7.41 0.46
CA LEU A 28 16.44 6.20 1.13
C LEU A 28 16.84 6.17 2.60
N LEU A 29 18.07 6.58 2.92
CA LEU A 29 18.54 6.73 4.30
C LEU A 29 17.76 7.82 5.04
N GLU A 30 17.52 8.96 4.40
CA GLU A 30 16.70 10.04 5.00
C GLU A 30 15.27 9.57 5.27
N PHE A 31 14.63 8.90 4.30
CA PHE A 31 13.30 8.33 4.47
C PHE A 31 13.26 7.42 5.70
N ARG A 32 14.19 6.46 5.79
CA ARG A 32 14.27 5.53 6.91
C ARG A 32 14.46 6.26 8.23
N SER A 33 15.43 7.18 8.29
CA SER A 33 15.75 7.95 9.48
C SER A 33 14.55 8.77 9.99
N ARG A 34 13.77 9.38 9.10
CA ARG A 34 12.58 10.16 9.47
C ARG A 34 11.51 9.28 10.09
N ILE A 35 11.22 8.14 9.48
CA ILE A 35 10.21 7.18 9.97
C ILE A 35 10.60 6.61 11.34
N GLU A 36 11.86 6.19 11.51
CA GLU A 36 12.38 5.64 12.78
C GLU A 36 12.38 6.67 13.92
N GLN A 37 12.46 7.96 13.59
CA GLN A 37 12.38 9.08 14.52
C GLN A 37 10.95 9.62 14.71
N GLY A 38 9.96 9.12 13.96
CA GLY A 38 8.58 9.63 14.02
C GLY A 38 8.42 11.04 13.44
N LEU A 39 9.38 11.46 12.63
CA LEU A 39 9.35 12.74 11.93
C LEU A 39 8.58 12.62 10.63
N GLU A 40 7.92 13.70 10.24
CA GLU A 40 7.25 13.78 8.95
C GLU A 40 8.27 13.72 7.80
N LEU A 41 7.89 13.05 6.72
CA LEU A 41 8.68 13.05 5.50
C LEU A 41 8.60 14.43 4.84
N PRO A 42 9.73 14.96 4.34
CA PRO A 42 9.72 16.20 3.57
C PRO A 42 8.83 16.11 2.32
N PRO A 43 8.27 17.24 1.83
CA PRO A 43 7.40 17.27 0.65
C PRO A 43 7.96 16.59 -0.60
N LYS A 44 9.29 16.55 -0.75
CA LYS A 44 9.98 15.92 -1.90
C LYS A 44 9.71 14.42 -2.07
N PHE A 45 9.30 13.73 -1.00
CA PHE A 45 8.98 12.30 -1.03
C PHE A 45 7.55 12.04 -1.52
N TYR A 46 6.66 13.02 -1.43
CA TYR A 46 5.27 12.85 -1.82
C TYR A 46 5.07 13.20 -3.30
N ARG A 47 4.07 12.57 -3.90
CA ARG A 47 3.58 12.95 -5.22
C ARG A 47 3.00 14.36 -5.21
N ASN A 48 2.98 14.99 -6.37
CA ASN A 48 2.24 16.23 -6.57
C ASN A 48 0.74 16.00 -6.36
N GLY A 49 0.06 16.97 -5.74
CA GLY A 49 -1.38 16.89 -5.49
C GLY A 49 -1.78 15.90 -4.40
N ILE A 50 -0.88 15.62 -3.45
CA ILE A 50 -1.25 14.93 -2.21
C ILE A 50 -2.38 15.71 -1.51
N GLY A 51 -3.48 15.01 -1.17
CA GLY A 51 -4.68 15.60 -0.58
C GLY A 51 -5.71 16.16 -1.57
N THR A 52 -5.34 16.37 -2.85
CA THR A 52 -6.27 16.85 -3.88
C THR A 52 -6.64 15.78 -4.91
N THR A 53 -5.78 14.79 -5.10
CA THR A 53 -5.99 13.66 -6.01
C THR A 53 -6.06 12.36 -5.22
N THR A 54 -6.67 11.32 -5.80
CA THR A 54 -6.72 9.98 -5.21
C THR A 54 -5.45 9.20 -5.53
N ASP A 55 -4.93 8.43 -4.57
CA ASP A 55 -3.84 7.49 -4.78
C ASP A 55 -4.46 6.10 -4.86
N ASP A 56 -4.61 5.60 -6.09
CA ASP A 56 -5.33 4.35 -6.36
C ASP A 56 -4.61 3.14 -5.76
N LEU A 57 -3.27 3.14 -5.68
CA LEU A 57 -2.53 2.11 -4.95
C LEU A 57 -2.93 2.12 -3.48
N LEU A 58 -2.85 3.29 -2.85
CA LEU A 58 -3.16 3.40 -1.44
C LEU A 58 -4.62 3.02 -1.16
N GLN A 59 -5.55 3.43 -2.02
CA GLN A 59 -6.97 3.16 -1.84
C GLN A 59 -7.32 1.68 -2.04
N HIS A 60 -6.71 1.01 -3.02
CA HIS A 60 -7.10 -0.35 -3.38
C HIS A 60 -6.26 -1.45 -2.71
N THR A 61 -4.99 -1.18 -2.40
CA THR A 61 -4.07 -2.18 -1.83
C THR A 61 -3.53 -1.81 -0.47
N GLY A 62 -3.64 -0.54 -0.05
CA GLY A 62 -3.00 -0.05 1.17
C GLY A 62 -1.51 0.25 0.98
N VAL A 63 -0.98 0.13 -0.24
CA VAL A 63 0.43 0.43 -0.54
C VAL A 63 0.59 1.91 -0.88
N LYS A 64 1.60 2.54 -0.29
CA LYS A 64 2.03 3.91 -0.63
C LYS A 64 3.24 3.85 -1.54
N HIS A 65 3.38 4.83 -2.42
CA HIS A 65 4.63 5.05 -3.15
C HIS A 65 5.21 6.42 -2.79
N VAL A 66 6.53 6.49 -2.61
CA VAL A 66 7.26 7.74 -2.33
C VAL A 66 8.41 7.92 -3.32
N HIS A 67 8.73 9.16 -3.68
CA HIS A 67 9.81 9.47 -4.61
C HIS A 67 11.18 9.46 -3.92
N LEU A 68 12.15 8.75 -4.48
CA LEU A 68 13.53 8.69 -3.96
C LEU A 68 14.51 9.66 -4.64
N GLY A 69 14.15 10.34 -5.73
CA GLY A 69 15.03 11.29 -6.44
C GLY A 69 14.55 12.74 -6.44
N ALA A 70 13.71 13.11 -5.46
CA ALA A 70 12.88 14.34 -5.42
C ALA A 70 11.58 14.27 -6.24
N THR A 71 10.76 15.32 -6.14
CA THR A 71 9.48 15.44 -6.81
C THR A 71 9.65 15.28 -8.32
N LYS A 72 8.90 14.34 -8.92
CA LYS A 72 9.00 13.89 -10.35
C LYS A 72 10.14 12.93 -10.68
N SER A 73 10.85 12.38 -9.69
CA SER A 73 11.79 11.29 -9.96
C SER A 73 11.06 10.04 -10.40
N ASP A 74 11.58 9.40 -11.45
CA ASP A 74 11.17 8.06 -11.93
C ASP A 74 11.72 6.92 -11.06
N VAL A 75 11.95 7.17 -9.76
CA VAL A 75 12.41 6.16 -8.82
C VAL A 75 11.53 6.26 -7.59
N LEU A 76 10.67 5.26 -7.45
CA LEU A 76 9.66 5.16 -6.42
C LEU A 76 10.04 4.05 -5.44
N LEU A 77 9.81 4.30 -4.17
CA LEU A 77 9.84 3.30 -3.11
C LEU A 77 8.40 2.96 -2.74
N PHE A 78 8.03 1.70 -2.91
CA PHE A 78 6.73 1.17 -2.53
C PHE A 78 6.79 0.66 -1.10
N VAL A 79 5.85 1.09 -0.27
CA VAL A 79 5.83 0.79 1.16
C VAL A 79 4.42 0.45 1.67
N GLU A 80 4.38 -0.37 2.71
CA GLU A 80 3.21 -0.54 3.56
C GLU A 80 3.47 0.11 4.91
N GLU A 81 2.50 0.88 5.39
CA GLU A 81 2.61 1.58 6.65
C GLU A 81 1.54 1.08 7.63
N PHE A 82 2.01 0.50 8.73
CA PHE A 82 1.21 0.06 9.86
C PHE A 82 1.38 1.03 11.04
N ASP A 83 0.66 0.79 12.14
CA ASP A 83 0.70 1.67 13.30
C ASP A 83 2.10 1.73 13.96
N ASP A 84 2.81 0.61 13.98
CA ASP A 84 4.09 0.45 14.68
C ASP A 84 5.29 0.28 13.76
N PHE A 85 5.08 -0.10 12.50
CA PHE A 85 6.15 -0.39 11.55
C PHE A 85 5.81 -0.01 10.12
N VAL A 86 6.84 0.07 9.29
CA VAL A 86 6.78 0.30 7.85
C VAL A 86 7.55 -0.81 7.17
N VAL A 87 6.99 -1.35 6.08
CA VAL A 87 7.65 -2.38 5.27
C VAL A 87 7.94 -1.84 3.88
N LEU A 88 9.21 -1.90 3.50
CA LEU A 88 9.68 -1.58 2.16
C LEU A 88 9.44 -2.78 1.25
N LEU A 89 8.64 -2.60 0.21
CA LEU A 89 8.26 -3.67 -0.71
C LEU A 89 9.21 -3.77 -1.89
N GLU A 90 9.43 -2.68 -2.61
CA GLU A 90 10.37 -2.62 -3.74
C GLU A 90 10.72 -1.17 -4.12
N ILE A 91 11.76 -1.03 -4.94
CA ILE A 91 12.09 0.21 -5.63
C ILE A 91 11.90 0.00 -7.12
N ALA A 92 11.07 0.82 -7.76
CA ALA A 92 10.75 0.71 -9.18
C ALA A 92 10.45 2.08 -9.81
N GLY A 93 10.43 2.16 -11.15
CA GLY A 93 10.07 3.37 -11.89
C GLY A 93 8.57 3.55 -12.10
N HIS A 94 8.18 4.71 -12.64
CA HIS A 94 6.78 4.98 -13.03
C HIS A 94 6.32 4.09 -14.21
N ASP A 95 7.25 3.70 -15.07
CA ASP A 95 7.06 2.81 -16.22
C ASP A 95 7.04 1.32 -15.83
N GLN A 96 7.55 1.01 -14.65
CA GLN A 96 7.53 -0.32 -14.06
C GLN A 96 6.23 -0.48 -13.28
N ASN A 97 5.13 -0.69 -14.02
CA ASN A 97 3.79 -0.84 -13.47
C ASN A 97 3.76 -1.98 -12.44
N PHE A 98 3.67 -1.60 -11.17
CA PHE A 98 3.47 -2.51 -10.03
C PHE A 98 2.21 -3.40 -10.18
N TRP A 99 1.31 -3.03 -11.09
CA TRP A 99 0.03 -3.68 -11.37
C TRP A 99 0.02 -4.65 -12.57
N GLU A 100 0.95 -4.56 -13.52
CA GLU A 100 0.76 -5.20 -14.84
C GLU A 100 1.43 -6.55 -15.04
N VAL A 101 2.23 -7.08 -14.10
CA VAL A 101 2.86 -8.40 -14.27
C VAL A 101 2.96 -9.21 -12.96
N PRO A 102 2.13 -10.26 -12.74
CA PRO A 102 0.72 -10.41 -13.09
C PRO A 102 -0.20 -9.76 -12.04
N VAL A 103 -1.38 -9.32 -12.50
CA VAL A 103 -2.48 -8.64 -11.77
C VAL A 103 -2.56 -9.03 -10.29
N GLY A 104 -2.05 -8.15 -9.42
CA GLY A 104 -2.20 -8.25 -7.97
C GLY A 104 -1.60 -9.48 -7.30
N ALA A 105 -0.98 -10.42 -8.02
CA ALA A 105 -0.41 -11.63 -7.41
C ALA A 105 0.87 -11.29 -6.66
N THR A 106 1.76 -10.51 -7.27
CA THR A 106 3.04 -10.10 -6.68
C THR A 106 2.80 -9.14 -5.52
N LEU A 107 1.90 -8.18 -5.69
CA LEU A 107 1.49 -7.19 -4.69
C LEU A 107 0.82 -7.81 -3.47
N LYS A 108 -0.19 -8.65 -3.70
CA LYS A 108 -0.87 -9.39 -2.64
C LYS A 108 0.07 -10.38 -1.99
N LYS A 109 0.98 -11.01 -2.74
CA LYS A 109 2.01 -11.88 -2.18
C LYS A 109 2.98 -11.09 -1.31
N HIS A 110 3.52 -9.96 -1.76
CA HIS A 110 4.41 -9.10 -0.97
C HIS A 110 3.73 -8.57 0.28
N HIS A 111 2.47 -8.13 0.16
CA HIS A 111 1.64 -7.72 1.28
C HIS A 111 1.42 -8.89 2.25
N LEU A 112 0.99 -10.06 1.77
CA LEU A 112 0.74 -11.23 2.61
C LEU A 112 2.01 -11.77 3.26
N ASP A 113 3.12 -11.85 2.52
CA ASP A 113 4.43 -12.29 3.01
C ASP A 113 4.96 -11.29 4.06
N SER A 114 4.82 -9.99 3.80
CA SER A 114 5.14 -8.93 4.77
C SER A 114 4.34 -9.08 6.06
N LEU A 115 3.03 -9.25 5.92
CA LEU A 115 2.14 -9.45 7.06
C LEU A 115 2.44 -10.74 7.81
N GLU A 116 2.78 -11.84 7.12
CA GLU A 116 3.08 -13.12 7.76
C GLU A 116 4.40 -13.07 8.54
N VAL A 117 5.40 -12.35 8.03
CA VAL A 117 6.69 -12.16 8.71
C VAL A 117 6.59 -11.21 9.91
N HIS A 118 5.84 -10.11 9.79
CA HIS A 118 5.79 -9.07 10.83
C HIS A 118 4.60 -9.20 11.79
N LEU A 119 3.56 -9.96 11.40
CA LEU A 119 2.40 -10.29 12.23
C LEU A 119 2.13 -11.80 12.10
N PRO A 120 2.94 -12.66 12.73
CA PRO A 120 2.78 -14.11 12.62
C PRO A 120 1.35 -14.52 12.98
N GLY A 121 0.67 -15.18 12.03
CA GLY A 121 -0.74 -15.57 12.13
C GLY A 121 -1.74 -14.66 11.41
N PHE A 122 -1.31 -13.52 10.85
CA PHE A 122 -2.20 -12.56 10.17
C PHE A 122 -2.95 -13.17 8.99
N ALA A 123 -2.33 -14.06 8.20
CA ALA A 123 -2.99 -14.72 7.08
C ALA A 123 -4.26 -15.48 7.51
N ALA A 124 -4.23 -16.13 8.69
CA ALA A 124 -5.37 -16.82 9.26
C ALA A 124 -6.46 -15.84 9.75
N THR A 125 -6.06 -14.76 10.43
CA THR A 125 -6.97 -13.73 10.94
C THR A 125 -7.63 -12.91 9.83
N ALA A 126 -6.88 -12.57 8.78
CA ALA A 126 -7.36 -11.82 7.63
C ALA A 126 -8.29 -12.64 6.73
N SER A 127 -8.04 -13.95 6.59
CA SER A 127 -8.95 -14.90 5.96
C SER A 127 -10.31 -14.92 6.66
N ALA A 128 -10.31 -15.07 7.99
CA ALA A 128 -11.52 -15.06 8.80
C ALA A 128 -12.26 -13.70 8.76
N ALA A 129 -11.52 -12.59 8.74
CA ALA A 129 -12.09 -11.25 8.62
C ALA A 129 -12.72 -10.99 7.24
N ARG A 130 -12.07 -11.43 6.15
CA ARG A 130 -12.59 -11.33 4.77
C ARG A 130 -13.86 -12.16 4.57
N GLU A 131 -13.92 -13.37 5.13
CA GLU A 131 -15.14 -14.19 5.09
C GLU A 131 -16.28 -13.54 5.88
N LYS A 132 -16.00 -12.97 7.07
CA LYS A 132 -16.99 -12.19 7.82
C LYS A 132 -17.48 -10.96 7.04
N ALA A 133 -16.58 -10.24 6.36
CA ALA A 133 -16.93 -9.07 5.55
C ALA A 133 -17.76 -9.44 4.31
N LYS A 134 -17.41 -10.50 3.58
CA LYS A 134 -18.21 -11.04 2.47
C LYS A 134 -19.59 -11.48 2.93
N LYS A 135 -19.68 -12.14 4.09
CA LYS A 135 -20.95 -12.54 4.70
C LYS A 135 -21.83 -11.32 5.02
N ARG A 136 -21.25 -10.27 5.61
CA ARG A 136 -21.95 -9.00 5.89
C ARG A 136 -22.43 -8.31 4.61
N GLN A 137 -21.61 -8.26 3.56
CA GLN A 137 -22.01 -7.71 2.26
C GLN A 137 -23.13 -8.52 1.59
N ARG A 138 -23.09 -9.85 1.67
CA ARG A 138 -24.18 -10.72 1.17
C ARG A 138 -25.49 -10.49 1.93
N ILE A 139 -25.42 -10.33 3.25
CA ILE A 139 -26.59 -10.03 4.09
C ILE A 139 -27.15 -8.64 3.76
N ALA A 140 -26.30 -7.62 3.62
CA ALA A 140 -26.72 -6.28 3.24
C ALA A 140 -27.34 -6.22 1.84
N ALA A 141 -26.76 -6.93 0.86
CA ALA A 141 -27.29 -7.04 -0.50
C ALA A 141 -28.62 -7.82 -0.57
N ALA A 142 -28.79 -8.84 0.27
CA ALA A 142 -30.05 -9.58 0.40
C ALA A 142 -31.15 -8.71 1.05
N GLY A 143 -30.81 -7.94 2.08
CA GLY A 143 -31.73 -6.97 2.71
C GLY A 143 -32.18 -5.86 1.75
N ALA A 144 -31.27 -5.35 0.93
CA ALA A 144 -31.59 -4.35 -0.10
C ALA A 144 -32.50 -4.89 -1.23
N LYS A 145 -32.43 -6.20 -1.54
CA LYS A 145 -33.34 -6.85 -2.49
C LYS A 145 -34.73 -7.10 -1.90
N ALA A 146 -34.84 -7.33 -0.60
CA ALA A 146 -36.12 -7.53 0.10
C ALA A 146 -36.91 -6.21 0.31
N ALA A 147 -36.24 -5.06 0.28
CA ALA A 147 -36.82 -3.74 0.53
C ALA A 147 -37.40 -3.03 -0.72
N LYS A 148 -37.48 -3.68 -1.90
CA LYS A 148 -38.22 -3.13 -3.04
C LYS A 148 -39.71 -3.47 -2.90
N PRO A 149 -40.59 -2.51 -2.58
CA PRO A 149 -42.03 -2.78 -2.59
C PRO A 149 -42.50 -2.98 -4.04
N SER A 150 -43.14 -4.11 -4.28
CA SER A 150 -43.97 -4.34 -5.46
C SER A 150 -45.27 -3.52 -5.33
N GLY A 151 -45.29 -2.30 -5.84
CA GLY A 151 -46.52 -1.51 -6.04
C GLY A 151 -46.46 -0.90 -7.43
N ARG A 152 -46.92 -1.58 -8.49
CA ARG A 152 -48.32 -1.81 -8.90
C ARG A 152 -49.05 -0.52 -9.28
N ARG A 153 -49.08 -0.31 -10.60
CA ARG A 153 -50.10 0.29 -11.50
C ARG A 153 -50.78 1.61 -11.09
N GLN A 154 -50.55 2.61 -11.96
CA GLN A 154 -51.51 3.48 -12.67
C GLN A 154 -52.99 3.50 -12.21
N PRO A 155 -53.65 4.64 -12.38
CA PRO A 155 -54.16 5.02 -13.70
C PRO A 155 -53.34 6.11 -14.40
#